data_AF-A0A833H4M6-F1
#
_entry.id   AF-A0A833H4M6-F1
#
_cell.length_a   1.000
_cell.length_b   1.000
_cell.length_c   1.000
_cell.angle_alpha   90.00
_cell.angle_beta   90.00
_cell.angle_gamma   90.00
#
_symmetry.space_group_name_H-M   'P 1'
#
loop_
_entity.id
_entity.type
_entity.pdbx_description
1 polymer ?
#
loop_
_entity_poly.entity_id
_entity_poly.type
_entity_poly.pdbx_seq_one_letter_code
_entity_poly.pdbx_strand_id
1 'polypeptide(L)'
;MSLLSGQSPLSFLLVPFFILNLSQCQSADPAQGQSVGSVVQTVSDLEDEFGKGVKDRARFDEAFAVRSVDVIKQKAKLFADHYPSSNERRIDLFRPHVERIGGAYVGVGTDQNFTFIAWARSPVAYLMDFDSVIVYVNRLHFLFLKESPDYAAFKKMWDRASRKETAELIRQRLGNAPDYAKYVEAYDVALRGYSGVPDRLKELEWMSSHFGFRSFHNDDADYQYIRQMAVDGRIQAVLGDMNGETTFREISASAKRLNVPIRLVYLSNAEEYFRYPQPFRITIQELFTDEKGMIIRTVTAGAKEFGYPEGEKFVETHPFHYNLQNIKKMAVWMKDAPHPLWVYDMLKKRTDVQKGFSVLHQDPYECGFLPAKPSVP
;
A
#
# COMPACT_ATOMS: atom_id res chain seq x y z
N MET A 1 -8.09 -10.71 -87.54
CA MET A 1 -8.74 -9.74 -88.46
C MET A 1 -9.26 -8.61 -87.56
N SER A 2 -8.61 -7.44 -87.52
CA SER A 2 -8.76 -6.31 -88.48
C SER A 2 -9.90 -5.38 -88.07
N LEU A 3 -9.76 -4.06 -87.84
CA LEU A 3 -8.62 -3.11 -87.92
C LEU A 3 -8.99 -1.77 -87.20
N LEU A 4 -8.00 -1.05 -86.63
CA LEU A 4 -7.91 0.45 -86.46
C LEU A 4 -8.99 1.18 -85.59
N SER A 5 -8.85 2.40 -85.03
CA SER A 5 -7.77 3.36 -84.66
C SER A 5 -8.43 4.54 -83.87
N GLY A 6 -7.80 5.48 -83.13
CA GLY A 6 -6.40 5.76 -82.75
C GLY A 6 -6.22 7.21 -82.21
N GLN A 7 -4.99 7.60 -81.83
CA GLN A 7 -4.50 8.96 -81.45
C GLN A 7 -4.86 9.59 -80.08
N SER A 8 -3.90 10.39 -79.57
CA SER A 8 -3.89 11.26 -78.36
C SER A 8 -3.47 12.70 -78.77
N PRO A 9 -3.37 13.76 -77.90
CA PRO A 9 -2.40 13.87 -76.79
C PRO A 9 -2.82 14.75 -75.58
N LEU A 10 -1.85 15.07 -74.70
CA LEU A 10 -1.94 15.87 -73.46
C LEU A 10 -2.29 17.36 -73.66
N SER A 11 -2.74 18.03 -72.58
CA SER A 11 -2.52 19.47 -72.32
C SER A 11 -2.49 19.80 -70.81
N PHE A 12 -1.86 20.92 -70.43
CA PHE A 12 -1.42 21.29 -69.06
C PHE A 12 -2.09 22.59 -68.56
N LEU A 13 -2.10 22.79 -67.23
CA LEU A 13 -2.06 24.07 -66.47
C LEU A 13 -3.16 25.16 -66.66
N LEU A 14 -3.82 25.58 -65.56
CA LEU A 14 -3.71 26.95 -64.96
C LEU A 14 -4.60 27.17 -63.69
N VAL A 15 -4.19 28.11 -62.84
CA VAL A 15 -4.70 28.38 -61.45
C VAL A 15 -4.56 29.89 -61.15
N PRO A 16 -5.63 30.64 -60.78
CA PRO A 16 -5.77 31.13 -59.37
C PRO A 16 -7.21 31.51 -58.88
N PHE A 17 -7.49 31.49 -57.56
CA PHE A 17 -7.87 32.67 -56.71
C PHE A 17 -8.46 32.40 -55.30
N PHE A 18 -8.14 33.34 -54.39
CA PHE A 18 -8.61 33.56 -53.00
C PHE A 18 -9.98 34.27 -52.91
N ILE A 19 -10.63 34.26 -51.72
CA ILE A 19 -10.98 35.47 -50.92
C ILE A 19 -11.53 35.07 -49.53
N LEU A 20 -11.14 35.81 -48.49
CA LEU A 20 -11.70 35.70 -47.12
C LEU A 20 -12.99 36.53 -46.97
N ASN A 21 -13.84 36.18 -46.00
CA ASN A 21 -14.57 37.20 -45.26
C ASN A 21 -14.83 36.83 -43.79
N LEU A 22 -14.88 37.84 -42.93
CA LEU A 22 -14.93 37.74 -41.46
C LEU A 22 -16.37 37.81 -40.91
N SER A 23 -16.60 37.20 -39.75
CA SER A 23 -17.38 37.84 -38.68
C SER A 23 -17.12 37.18 -37.32
N GLN A 24 -17.08 37.98 -36.25
CA GLN A 24 -16.73 37.59 -34.88
C GLN A 24 -17.93 37.71 -33.92
N CYS A 25 -17.98 36.84 -32.90
CA CYS A 25 -18.30 37.09 -31.47
C CYS A 25 -18.59 35.73 -30.79
N GLN A 26 -17.68 35.19 -29.99
CA GLN A 26 -17.44 35.50 -28.56
C GLN A 26 -18.52 35.00 -27.59
N SER A 27 -18.21 33.88 -26.92
CA SER A 27 -18.44 33.68 -25.50
C SER A 27 -17.14 33.07 -24.92
N ALA A 28 -16.74 33.47 -23.71
CA ALA A 28 -15.37 33.30 -23.23
C ALA A 28 -15.22 32.25 -22.12
N ASP A 29 -14.09 31.54 -22.19
CA ASP A 29 -13.25 31.03 -21.08
C ASP A 29 -13.78 29.99 -20.07
N PRO A 30 -12.89 29.27 -19.33
CA PRO A 30 -11.43 29.11 -19.50
C PRO A 30 -10.93 27.64 -19.37
N ALA A 31 -9.60 27.52 -19.31
CA ALA A 31 -8.80 26.40 -18.78
C ALA A 31 -8.51 25.21 -19.71
N GLN A 32 -7.47 25.37 -20.53
CA GLN A 32 -6.64 24.26 -20.98
C GLN A 32 -6.03 23.54 -19.76
N GLY A 33 -6.56 22.35 -19.43
CA GLY A 33 -5.88 21.43 -18.53
C GLY A 33 -4.61 20.90 -19.19
N GLN A 34 -3.45 21.23 -18.64
CA GLN A 34 -2.19 20.62 -19.07
C GLN A 34 -2.26 19.10 -18.87
N SER A 35 -2.15 18.34 -19.97
CA SER A 35 -1.96 16.89 -19.91
C SER A 35 -0.56 16.60 -19.39
N VAL A 36 -0.43 16.46 -18.06
CA VAL A 36 0.79 15.90 -17.45
C VAL A 36 0.90 14.45 -17.91
N GLY A 37 1.77 14.19 -18.89
CA GLY A 37 2.18 12.84 -19.25
C GLY A 37 2.89 12.21 -18.06
N SER A 38 2.18 11.42 -17.27
CA SER A 38 2.67 10.92 -15.99
C SER A 38 3.71 9.82 -16.18
N VAL A 39 4.97 10.22 -16.34
CA VAL A 39 6.11 9.34 -16.09
C VAL A 39 6.06 8.98 -14.61
N VAL A 40 5.58 7.78 -14.30
CA VAL A 40 5.52 7.28 -12.92
C VAL A 40 6.91 6.84 -12.51
N GLN A 41 7.42 7.40 -11.41
CA GLN A 41 8.79 7.12 -10.96
C GLN A 41 8.94 5.68 -10.46
N THR A 42 9.97 5.02 -10.97
CA THR A 42 10.48 3.72 -10.52
C THR A 42 11.51 3.88 -9.39
N VAL A 43 12.04 2.76 -8.90
CA VAL A 43 13.16 2.78 -7.95
C VAL A 43 14.40 3.45 -8.55
N SER A 44 14.72 3.19 -9.82
CA SER A 44 15.86 3.85 -10.48
C SER A 44 15.63 5.33 -10.69
N ASP A 45 14.43 5.74 -11.12
CA ASP A 45 14.14 7.18 -11.33
C ASP A 45 14.30 7.99 -10.02
N LEU A 46 13.95 7.40 -8.88
CA LEU A 46 14.18 8.00 -7.56
C LEU A 46 15.65 7.95 -7.13
N GLU A 47 16.36 6.84 -7.40
CA GLU A 47 17.81 6.75 -7.16
C GLU A 47 18.62 7.70 -8.05
N ASP A 48 18.13 8.03 -9.25
CA ASP A 48 18.75 8.95 -10.22
C ASP A 48 18.39 10.42 -9.93
N GLU A 49 17.13 10.74 -9.61
CA GLU A 49 16.70 12.11 -9.26
C GLU A 49 17.28 12.58 -7.92
N PHE A 50 17.28 11.70 -6.91
CA PHE A 50 17.66 12.06 -5.53
C PHE A 50 19.04 11.53 -5.11
N GLY A 51 19.60 10.57 -5.86
CA GLY A 51 21.00 10.14 -5.79
C GLY A 51 21.31 9.09 -4.71
N LYS A 52 22.12 8.08 -5.07
CA LYS A 52 22.96 7.35 -4.09
C LYS A 52 24.08 8.28 -3.59
N GLY A 53 23.75 9.11 -2.60
CA GLY A 53 24.66 10.08 -2.01
C GLY A 53 24.38 11.51 -2.45
N VAL A 54 23.36 12.11 -1.83
CA VAL A 54 23.15 13.55 -1.63
C VAL A 54 23.70 14.49 -2.71
N LYS A 55 22.85 14.81 -3.70
CA LYS A 55 22.78 16.18 -4.23
C LYS A 55 21.54 16.94 -3.74
N ASP A 56 20.43 16.25 -3.50
CA ASP A 56 19.16 16.91 -3.13
C ASP A 56 18.35 16.11 -2.08
N ARG A 57 19.05 15.59 -1.06
CA ARG A 57 18.42 14.79 0.02
C ARG A 57 17.31 15.55 0.75
N ALA A 58 17.51 16.85 0.97
CA ALA A 58 16.53 17.70 1.64
C ALA A 58 15.20 17.79 0.87
N ARG A 59 15.24 17.88 -0.47
CA ARG A 59 14.03 17.84 -1.31
C ARG A 59 13.35 16.48 -1.30
N PHE A 60 14.10 15.38 -1.31
CA PHE A 60 13.50 14.05 -1.13
C PHE A 60 12.75 13.97 0.20
N ASP A 61 13.41 14.33 1.29
CA ASP A 61 12.81 14.30 2.63
C ASP A 61 11.61 15.27 2.72
N GLU A 62 11.67 16.46 2.10
CA GLU A 62 10.55 17.41 2.04
C GLU A 62 9.33 16.86 1.24
N ALA A 63 9.59 16.20 0.11
CA ALA A 63 8.56 15.62 -0.73
C ALA A 63 7.91 14.42 -0.03
N PHE A 64 8.74 13.53 0.52
CA PHE A 64 8.34 12.28 1.18
C PHE A 64 7.71 12.50 2.57
N ALA A 65 8.01 13.59 3.27
CA ALA A 65 7.48 13.85 4.62
C ALA A 65 5.94 13.74 4.69
N VAL A 66 5.43 13.01 5.67
CA VAL A 66 4.03 13.09 6.11
C VAL A 66 3.92 14.29 7.06
N ARG A 67 3.32 15.39 6.58
CA ARG A 67 3.46 16.72 7.21
C ARG A 67 2.53 16.96 8.40
N SER A 68 1.43 16.23 8.48
CA SER A 68 0.52 16.22 9.62
C SER A 68 -0.03 14.82 9.86
N VAL A 69 -0.46 14.56 11.10
CA VAL A 69 -0.96 13.26 11.57
C VAL A 69 -2.23 13.44 12.39
N ASP A 70 -3.08 12.42 12.44
CA ASP A 70 -4.30 12.42 13.24
C ASP A 70 -4.00 12.51 14.75
N VAL A 71 -4.87 13.23 15.47
CA VAL A 71 -4.85 13.30 16.93
C VAL A 71 -5.69 12.16 17.51
N ILE A 72 -5.03 11.10 17.95
CA ILE A 72 -5.67 9.92 18.56
C ILE A 72 -6.20 10.28 19.95
N LYS A 73 -7.49 10.64 20.04
CA LYS A 73 -8.14 11.10 21.28
C LYS A 73 -8.55 9.97 22.25
N GLN A 74 -8.76 8.76 21.74
CA GLN A 74 -9.15 7.59 22.51
C GLN A 74 -8.47 6.34 21.94
N LYS A 75 -8.03 5.42 22.80
CA LYS A 75 -7.50 4.12 22.37
C LYS A 75 -8.65 3.29 21.78
N ALA A 76 -8.44 2.66 20.63
CA ALA A 76 -9.41 1.74 20.05
C ALA A 76 -9.67 0.56 21.01
N LYS A 77 -10.92 0.12 21.12
CA LYS A 77 -11.33 -0.99 21.98
C LYS A 77 -11.06 -2.33 21.29
N LEU A 78 -9.79 -2.72 21.20
CA LEU A 78 -9.37 -4.02 20.66
C LEU A 78 -9.28 -5.09 21.74
N PHE A 79 -9.15 -6.36 21.34
CA PHE A 79 -9.06 -7.52 22.25
C PHE A 79 -7.77 -7.55 23.08
N ALA A 80 -6.68 -7.01 22.56
CA ALA A 80 -5.39 -6.88 23.24
C ALA A 80 -4.91 -5.42 23.22
N ASP A 81 -4.03 -5.08 24.17
CA ASP A 81 -3.54 -3.71 24.32
C ASP A 81 -2.71 -3.20 23.13
N HIS A 82 -1.91 -4.08 22.52
CA HIS A 82 -0.96 -3.79 21.45
C HIS A 82 -0.79 -5.04 20.59
N TYR A 83 -0.57 -4.87 19.29
CA TYR A 83 -0.31 -5.95 18.32
C TYR A 83 1.06 -5.75 17.65
N PRO A 84 2.18 -6.09 18.33
CA PRO A 84 3.53 -5.84 17.81
C PRO A 84 3.93 -6.77 16.65
N SER A 85 3.12 -7.77 16.32
CA SER A 85 3.41 -8.72 15.24
C SER A 85 2.15 -9.22 14.56
N SER A 86 2.27 -9.61 13.29
CA SER A 86 1.17 -10.21 12.54
C SER A 86 0.84 -11.62 13.05
N ASN A 87 -0.43 -12.01 12.90
CA ASN A 87 -0.91 -13.37 13.11
C ASN A 87 -1.42 -14.04 11.81
N GLU A 88 -1.35 -13.35 10.67
CA GLU A 88 -1.74 -13.83 9.35
C GLU A 88 -0.67 -14.79 8.80
N ARG A 89 -1.03 -16.06 8.61
CA ARG A 89 -0.09 -17.11 8.15
C ARG A 89 -0.04 -17.29 6.64
N ARG A 90 -1.10 -16.91 5.93
CA ARG A 90 -1.27 -17.22 4.50
C ARG A 90 -1.18 -16.00 3.60
N ILE A 91 -0.35 -15.03 4.00
CA ILE A 91 -0.02 -13.86 3.16
C ILE A 91 0.71 -14.23 1.86
N ASP A 92 1.25 -15.44 1.72
CA ASP A 92 1.77 -15.99 0.45
C ASP A 92 0.74 -15.94 -0.69
N LEU A 93 -0.55 -16.04 -0.37
CA LEU A 93 -1.64 -16.03 -1.34
C LEU A 93 -1.72 -14.74 -2.15
N PHE A 94 -1.23 -13.62 -1.62
CA PHE A 94 -1.16 -12.36 -2.34
C PHE A 94 0.01 -12.27 -3.32
N ARG A 95 1.11 -13.02 -3.11
CA ARG A 95 2.38 -12.84 -3.85
C ARG A 95 2.20 -12.82 -5.38
N PRO A 96 1.45 -13.73 -6.02
CA PRO A 96 1.28 -13.73 -7.48
C PRO A 96 0.58 -12.49 -8.04
N HIS A 97 -0.13 -11.73 -7.19
CA HIS A 97 -0.93 -10.58 -7.58
C HIS A 97 -0.25 -9.24 -7.28
N VAL A 98 0.82 -9.23 -6.47
CA VAL A 98 1.48 -8.02 -5.99
C VAL A 98 2.98 -7.96 -6.30
N GLU A 99 3.60 -9.07 -6.73
CA GLU A 99 5.03 -9.09 -7.05
C GLU A 99 5.38 -8.11 -8.19
N ARG A 100 6.39 -7.26 -7.97
CA ARG A 100 6.89 -6.23 -8.90
C ARG A 100 5.85 -5.21 -9.38
N ILE A 101 4.75 -5.00 -8.64
CA ILE A 101 3.74 -3.99 -8.98
C ILE A 101 4.29 -2.55 -8.88
N GLY A 102 5.35 -2.34 -8.09
CA GLY A 102 6.01 -1.05 -7.85
C GLY A 102 5.07 -0.06 -7.15
N GLY A 103 5.36 1.23 -7.28
CA GLY A 103 4.55 2.29 -6.66
C GLY A 103 4.66 2.32 -5.13
N ALA A 104 4.05 3.33 -4.52
CA ALA A 104 4.13 3.54 -3.09
C ALA A 104 3.31 2.49 -2.34
N TYR A 105 3.82 2.07 -1.18
CA TYR A 105 3.16 1.15 -0.27
C TYR A 105 2.59 1.88 0.94
N VAL A 106 1.36 1.57 1.33
CA VAL A 106 0.78 1.99 2.62
C VAL A 106 0.29 0.74 3.35
N GLY A 107 0.55 0.63 4.65
CA GLY A 107 -0.01 -0.48 5.42
C GLY A 107 -0.06 -0.29 6.93
N VAL A 108 -0.98 -1.00 7.57
CA VAL A 108 -1.14 -1.03 9.03
C VAL A 108 -0.36 -2.17 9.69
N GLY A 109 -0.16 -2.14 11.01
CA GLY A 109 0.59 -3.18 11.72
C GLY A 109 2.10 -3.12 11.47
N THR A 110 2.77 -4.28 11.44
CA THR A 110 4.23 -4.37 11.61
C THR A 110 4.95 -5.21 10.53
N ASP A 111 5.45 -6.40 10.87
CA ASP A 111 6.45 -7.16 10.11
C ASP A 111 5.97 -7.63 8.73
N GLN A 112 4.67 -7.89 8.59
CA GLN A 112 4.09 -8.35 7.33
C GLN A 112 4.21 -7.29 6.23
N ASN A 113 4.29 -6.00 6.59
CA ASN A 113 4.48 -4.93 5.63
C ASN A 113 5.82 -5.06 4.89
N PHE A 114 6.88 -5.53 5.55
CA PHE A 114 8.18 -5.76 4.89
C PHE A 114 8.10 -6.83 3.80
N THR A 115 7.26 -7.85 4.01
CA THR A 115 6.99 -8.88 2.99
C THR A 115 6.36 -8.27 1.76
N PHE A 116 5.28 -7.48 1.92
CA PHE A 116 4.60 -6.85 0.80
C PHE A 116 5.47 -5.81 0.08
N ILE A 117 6.21 -4.98 0.82
CA ILE A 117 7.14 -3.98 0.27
C ILE A 117 8.23 -4.66 -0.58
N ALA A 118 8.82 -5.76 -0.08
CA ALA A 118 9.86 -6.51 -0.79
C ALA A 118 9.32 -7.17 -2.07
N TRP A 119 8.18 -7.87 -1.99
CA TRP A 119 7.56 -8.46 -3.19
C TRP A 119 7.16 -7.41 -4.21
N ALA A 120 6.52 -6.33 -3.78
CA ALA A 120 6.09 -5.23 -4.65
C ALA A 120 7.25 -4.48 -5.30
N ARG A 121 8.42 -4.47 -4.65
CA ARG A 121 9.54 -3.55 -4.95
C ARG A 121 9.07 -2.09 -4.92
N SER A 122 8.31 -1.76 -3.88
CA SER A 122 7.81 -0.40 -3.65
C SER A 122 8.96 0.54 -3.30
N PRO A 123 9.23 1.60 -4.09
CA PRO A 123 10.38 2.47 -3.84
C PRO A 123 10.29 3.27 -2.54
N VAL A 124 9.08 3.59 -2.10
CA VAL A 124 8.78 4.29 -0.84
C VAL A 124 7.61 3.62 -0.12
N ALA A 125 7.62 3.67 1.21
CA ALA A 125 6.61 3.01 2.04
C ALA A 125 6.21 3.80 3.29
N TYR A 126 4.94 3.69 3.68
CA TYR A 126 4.34 4.31 4.87
C TYR A 126 3.69 3.24 5.74
N LEU A 127 4.22 3.02 6.93
CA LEU A 127 3.63 2.15 7.94
C LEU A 127 2.79 3.03 8.88
N MET A 128 1.47 3.00 8.72
CA MET A 128 0.54 3.85 9.46
C MET A 128 -0.17 3.03 10.52
N ASP A 129 -0.09 3.43 11.79
CA ASP A 129 -0.83 2.77 12.87
C ASP A 129 -1.44 3.79 13.83
N PHE A 130 -2.62 3.48 14.38
CA PHE A 130 -3.30 4.34 15.34
C PHE A 130 -2.72 4.14 16.76
N ASP A 131 -2.13 2.96 17.02
CA ASP A 131 -1.45 2.67 18.26
C ASP A 131 -0.01 3.22 18.20
N SER A 132 0.23 4.27 18.97
CA SER A 132 1.54 4.91 18.98
C SER A 132 2.67 3.94 19.33
N VAL A 133 2.44 2.93 20.19
CA VAL A 133 3.48 1.96 20.54
C VAL A 133 3.92 1.16 19.32
N ILE A 134 2.97 0.79 18.44
CA ILE A 134 3.23 0.06 17.19
C ILE A 134 4.03 0.90 16.20
N VAL A 135 3.79 2.21 16.15
CA VAL A 135 4.64 3.15 15.40
C VAL A 135 6.10 3.08 15.89
N TYR A 136 6.35 3.01 17.20
CA TYR A 136 7.71 2.86 17.74
C TYR A 136 8.29 1.45 17.53
N VAL A 137 7.48 0.38 17.52
CA VAL A 137 7.92 -0.98 17.11
C VAL A 137 8.43 -0.95 15.66
N ASN A 138 7.72 -0.29 14.75
CA ASN A 138 8.16 -0.11 13.36
C ASN A 138 9.44 0.74 13.26
N ARG A 139 9.58 1.80 14.05
CA ARG A 139 10.85 2.57 14.10
C ARG A 139 12.03 1.74 14.62
N LEU A 140 11.80 0.85 15.59
CA LEU A 140 12.81 -0.12 16.05
C LEU A 140 13.17 -1.14 14.96
N HIS A 141 12.19 -1.64 14.20
CA HIS A 141 12.48 -2.46 13.03
C HIS A 141 13.39 -1.73 12.04
N PHE A 142 13.16 -0.45 11.75
CA PHE A 142 14.02 0.32 10.84
C PHE A 142 15.42 0.53 11.42
N LEU A 143 15.55 0.75 12.73
CA LEU A 143 16.85 0.81 13.39
C LEU A 143 17.60 -0.52 13.24
N PHE A 144 16.95 -1.64 13.56
CA PHE A 144 17.62 -2.94 13.51
C PHE A 144 17.95 -3.39 12.09
N LEU A 145 17.14 -3.03 11.09
CA LEU A 145 17.47 -3.23 9.67
C LEU A 145 18.75 -2.47 9.27
N LYS A 146 18.94 -1.21 9.72
CA LYS A 146 20.16 -0.44 9.44
C LYS A 146 21.40 -1.11 10.05
N GLU A 147 21.31 -1.50 11.32
CA GLU A 147 22.40 -2.04 12.14
C GLU A 147 22.72 -3.52 11.81
N SER A 148 21.85 -4.23 11.10
CA SER A 148 22.00 -5.66 10.78
C SER A 148 22.35 -5.90 9.31
N PRO A 149 23.50 -6.51 8.97
CA PRO A 149 23.87 -6.77 7.57
C PRO A 149 23.02 -7.87 6.91
N ASP A 150 22.44 -8.77 7.69
CA ASP A 150 21.64 -9.91 7.26
C ASP A 150 20.45 -10.18 8.21
N TYR A 151 19.56 -11.08 7.81
CA TYR A 151 18.39 -11.45 8.61
C TYR A 151 18.76 -12.11 9.96
N ALA A 152 19.88 -12.84 10.05
CA ALA A 152 20.26 -13.50 11.29
C ALA A 152 20.65 -12.48 12.37
N ALA A 153 21.39 -11.43 11.99
CA ALA A 153 21.69 -10.28 12.85
C ALA A 153 20.41 -9.52 13.25
N PHE A 154 19.49 -9.29 12.32
CA PHE A 154 18.21 -8.62 12.60
C PHE A 154 17.35 -9.43 13.58
N LYS A 155 17.25 -10.75 13.36
CA LYS A 155 16.57 -11.68 14.27
C LYS A 155 17.22 -11.70 15.65
N LYS A 156 18.57 -11.64 15.72
CA LYS A 156 19.30 -11.57 17.00
C LYS A 156 18.91 -10.34 17.82
N MET A 157 18.69 -9.17 17.20
CA MET A 157 18.28 -7.95 17.92
C MET A 157 16.89 -8.08 18.58
N TRP A 158 16.02 -8.91 18.01
CA TRP A 158 14.75 -9.25 18.62
C TRP A 158 14.83 -10.43 19.60
N ASP A 159 15.94 -11.17 19.69
CA ASP A 159 16.00 -12.28 20.64
C ASP A 159 15.93 -11.79 22.09
N ARG A 160 15.06 -12.42 22.88
CA ARG A 160 14.91 -12.17 24.32
C ARG A 160 16.21 -12.44 25.07
N ALA A 161 17.05 -13.36 24.59
CA ALA A 161 18.39 -13.60 25.12
C ALA A 161 19.34 -12.40 24.90
N SER A 162 19.16 -11.66 23.81
CA SER A 162 19.93 -10.46 23.47
C SER A 162 19.39 -9.18 24.11
N ARG A 163 18.27 -9.21 24.85
CA ARG A 163 17.56 -8.02 25.36
C ARG A 163 18.47 -6.97 25.99
N LYS A 164 19.49 -7.38 26.78
CA LYS A 164 20.45 -6.45 27.41
C LYS A 164 21.38 -5.78 26.40
N GLU A 165 21.89 -6.53 25.42
CA GLU A 165 22.77 -6.04 24.35
C GLU A 165 22.01 -5.05 23.46
N THR A 166 20.81 -5.41 23.03
CA THR A 166 19.97 -4.56 22.18
C THR A 166 19.44 -3.34 22.92
N ALA A 167 19.04 -3.44 24.19
CA ALA A 167 18.61 -2.28 24.97
C ALA A 167 19.73 -1.24 25.12
N GLU A 168 20.98 -1.69 25.25
CA GLU A 168 22.16 -0.81 25.25
C GLU A 168 22.38 -0.17 23.87
N LEU A 169 22.21 -0.90 22.76
CA LEU A 169 22.23 -0.33 21.40
C LEU A 169 21.14 0.75 21.21
N ILE A 170 19.90 0.47 21.64
CA ILE A 170 18.78 1.45 21.59
C ILE A 170 19.16 2.70 22.41
N ARG A 171 19.72 2.53 23.60
CA ARG A 171 20.20 3.64 24.45
C ARG A 171 21.31 4.46 23.78
N GLN A 172 22.28 3.80 23.14
CA GLN A 172 23.38 4.48 22.43
C GLN A 172 22.90 5.26 21.20
N ARG A 173 21.92 4.72 20.46
CA ARG A 173 21.41 5.33 19.22
C ARG A 173 20.32 6.38 19.45
N LEU A 174 19.49 6.20 20.47
CA LEU A 174 18.26 6.96 20.69
C LEU A 174 18.13 7.58 22.10
N GLY A 175 19.10 7.40 23.01
CA GLY A 175 19.02 7.87 24.39
C GLY A 175 18.90 9.39 24.57
N ASN A 176 19.28 10.17 23.55
CA ASN A 176 19.12 11.63 23.52
C ASN A 176 17.82 12.08 22.84
N ALA A 177 17.01 11.16 22.31
CA ALA A 177 15.75 11.50 21.66
C ALA A 177 14.69 11.88 22.72
N PRO A 178 13.90 12.95 22.50
CA PRO A 178 12.89 13.40 23.47
C PRO A 178 11.77 12.37 23.70
N ASP A 179 11.60 11.45 22.76
CA ASP A 179 10.67 10.32 22.79
C ASP A 179 11.33 8.98 23.18
N TYR A 180 12.58 8.98 23.70
CA TYR A 180 13.35 7.77 24.06
C TYR A 180 12.54 6.74 24.89
N ALA A 181 11.76 7.19 25.87
CA ALA A 181 10.94 6.32 26.72
C ALA A 181 9.95 5.45 25.91
N LYS A 182 9.43 5.95 24.78
CA LYS A 182 8.52 5.20 23.91
C LYS A 182 9.22 4.10 23.11
N TYR A 183 10.51 4.25 22.80
CA TYR A 183 11.31 3.17 22.23
C TYR A 183 11.56 2.06 23.24
N VAL A 184 11.79 2.40 24.52
CA VAL A 184 11.93 1.40 25.59
C VAL A 184 10.62 0.64 25.79
N GLU A 185 9.49 1.35 25.88
CA GLU A 185 8.15 0.76 25.96
C GLU A 185 7.85 -0.17 24.76
N ALA A 186 8.08 0.31 23.54
CA ALA A 186 7.84 -0.46 22.32
C ALA A 186 8.72 -1.71 22.23
N TYR A 187 9.99 -1.64 22.66
CA TYR A 187 10.86 -2.80 22.70
C TYR A 187 10.35 -3.85 23.70
N ASP A 188 9.96 -3.43 24.91
CA ASP A 188 9.40 -4.33 25.92
C ASP A 188 8.05 -4.93 25.51
N VAL A 189 7.20 -4.16 24.81
CA VAL A 189 5.94 -4.64 24.22
C VAL A 189 6.20 -5.66 23.11
N ALA A 190 7.16 -5.39 22.22
CA ALA A 190 7.53 -6.30 21.14
C ALA A 190 8.15 -7.61 21.63
N LEU A 191 8.82 -7.62 22.78
CA LEU A 191 9.39 -8.81 23.40
C LEU A 191 8.39 -9.67 24.21
N ARG A 192 7.13 -9.24 24.40
CA ARG A 192 6.09 -10.03 25.11
C ARG A 192 5.94 -11.44 24.52
N GLY A 193 5.59 -12.42 25.34
CA GLY A 193 5.42 -13.82 24.92
C GLY A 193 4.17 -14.05 24.07
N TYR A 194 4.16 -15.16 23.31
CA TYR A 194 3.06 -15.70 22.49
C TYR A 194 2.65 -14.88 21.25
N SER A 195 2.78 -13.55 21.29
CA SER A 195 2.42 -12.65 20.18
C SER A 195 3.43 -11.51 19.95
N GLY A 196 4.63 -11.62 20.53
CA GLY A 196 5.72 -10.68 20.27
C GLY A 196 6.44 -10.97 18.95
N VAL A 197 7.21 -9.98 18.48
CA VAL A 197 8.10 -10.10 17.32
C VAL A 197 8.97 -11.37 17.33
N PRO A 198 9.56 -11.82 18.46
CA PRO A 198 10.45 -13.00 18.45
C PRO A 198 9.71 -14.30 18.13
N ASP A 199 8.42 -14.38 18.46
CA ASP A 199 7.59 -15.56 18.18
C ASP A 199 7.07 -15.50 16.74
N ARG A 200 6.79 -14.31 16.22
CA ARG A 200 6.48 -14.09 14.81
C ARG A 200 7.66 -14.39 13.87
N LEU A 201 8.88 -13.98 14.21
CA LEU A 201 10.05 -14.29 13.38
C LEU A 201 10.30 -15.82 13.27
N LYS A 202 10.00 -16.58 14.33
CA LYS A 202 9.97 -18.06 14.28
C LYS A 202 8.80 -18.60 13.45
N GLU A 203 7.65 -17.91 13.47
CA GLU A 203 6.50 -18.27 12.64
C GLU A 203 6.75 -18.06 11.15
N LEU A 204 7.56 -17.07 10.74
CA LEU A 204 8.00 -16.93 9.34
C LEU A 204 8.84 -18.13 8.88
N GLU A 205 9.74 -18.63 9.73
CA GLU A 205 10.56 -19.84 9.47
C GLU A 205 9.69 -21.10 9.40
N TRP A 206 8.67 -21.18 10.28
CA TRP A 206 7.65 -22.22 10.23
C TRP A 206 6.84 -22.16 8.92
N MET A 207 6.37 -20.97 8.52
CA MET A 207 5.66 -20.75 7.25
C MET A 207 6.49 -21.16 6.03
N SER A 208 7.81 -20.91 6.04
CA SER A 208 8.71 -21.40 4.99
C SER A 208 8.77 -22.92 4.93
N SER A 209 8.88 -23.55 6.09
CA SER A 209 9.01 -25.00 6.20
C SER A 209 7.71 -25.75 5.84
N HIS A 210 6.54 -25.10 5.97
CA HIS A 210 5.24 -25.72 5.76
C HIS A 210 4.57 -25.35 4.43
N PHE A 211 4.78 -24.13 3.91
CA PHE A 211 4.14 -23.63 2.68
C PHE A 211 5.13 -23.15 1.61
N GLY A 212 6.44 -23.28 1.83
CA GLY A 212 7.45 -22.72 0.92
C GLY A 212 7.45 -21.19 0.91
N PHE A 213 6.89 -20.54 1.95
CA PHE A 213 6.85 -19.08 2.06
C PHE A 213 8.26 -18.47 1.90
N ARG A 214 8.39 -17.50 0.99
CA ARG A 214 9.64 -16.78 0.69
C ARG A 214 9.45 -15.28 0.87
N SER A 215 10.29 -14.68 1.71
CA SER A 215 10.27 -13.25 2.05
C SER A 215 11.63 -12.85 2.66
N PHE A 216 11.73 -11.65 3.20
CA PHE A 216 12.94 -11.03 3.78
C PHE A 216 13.66 -11.86 4.88
N HIS A 217 13.05 -12.92 5.41
CA HIS A 217 13.65 -13.78 6.42
C HIS A 217 14.42 -14.98 5.82
N ASN A 218 14.19 -15.32 4.55
CA ASN A 218 14.86 -16.42 3.85
C ASN A 218 15.25 -16.12 2.40
N ASP A 219 15.08 -14.87 1.96
CA ASP A 219 15.51 -14.37 0.66
C ASP A 219 16.37 -13.10 0.87
N ASP A 220 17.67 -13.20 0.57
CA ASP A 220 18.61 -12.08 0.76
C ASP A 220 18.27 -10.88 -0.13
N ALA A 221 17.76 -11.09 -1.35
CA ALA A 221 17.38 -9.98 -2.22
C ALA A 221 16.11 -9.25 -1.74
N ASP A 222 15.22 -9.92 -1.00
CA ASP A 222 14.13 -9.27 -0.27
C ASP A 222 14.66 -8.54 0.99
N TYR A 223 15.56 -9.18 1.76
CA TYR A 223 16.17 -8.58 2.97
C TYR A 223 16.98 -7.31 2.66
N GLN A 224 17.94 -7.39 1.74
CA GLN A 224 18.79 -6.25 1.39
C GLN A 224 17.96 -5.09 0.82
N TYR A 225 16.82 -5.37 0.16
CA TYR A 225 15.93 -4.33 -0.34
C TYR A 225 15.25 -3.54 0.79
N ILE A 226 14.62 -4.22 1.76
CA ILE A 226 13.99 -3.54 2.91
C ILE A 226 15.03 -2.88 3.82
N ARG A 227 16.23 -3.49 3.94
CA ARG A 227 17.37 -2.91 4.65
C ARG A 227 17.82 -1.61 3.98
N GLN A 228 18.00 -1.61 2.66
CA GLN A 228 18.41 -0.43 1.92
C GLN A 228 17.34 0.66 2.00
N MET A 229 16.04 0.32 1.96
CA MET A 229 14.96 1.29 2.22
C MET A 229 15.06 1.93 3.61
N ALA A 230 15.40 1.16 4.64
CA ALA A 230 15.61 1.69 5.98
C ALA A 230 16.84 2.62 6.02
N VAL A 231 17.98 2.18 5.48
CA VAL A 231 19.23 2.97 5.38
C VAL A 231 19.01 4.29 4.63
N ASP A 232 18.35 4.23 3.47
CA ASP A 232 18.00 5.40 2.65
C ASP A 232 16.88 6.25 3.26
N GLY A 233 16.24 5.83 4.35
CA GLY A 233 15.07 6.52 4.89
C GLY A 233 13.91 6.64 3.91
N ARG A 234 13.73 5.65 3.02
CA ARG A 234 12.60 5.53 2.07
C ARG A 234 11.37 4.83 2.68
N ILE A 235 11.37 4.65 3.99
CA ILE A 235 10.27 4.08 4.76
C ILE A 235 10.01 4.93 6.02
N GLN A 236 8.74 5.26 6.26
CA GLN A 236 8.28 6.02 7.42
C GLN A 236 7.30 5.22 8.27
N ALA A 237 7.33 5.44 9.58
CA ALA A 237 6.35 4.92 10.53
C ALA A 237 5.63 6.11 11.15
N VAL A 238 4.31 6.20 10.92
CA VAL A 238 3.49 7.39 11.19
C VAL A 238 2.27 7.02 12.02
N LEU A 239 1.89 7.91 12.93
CA LEU A 239 0.65 7.80 13.69
C LEU A 239 -0.52 8.14 12.77
N GLY A 240 -1.58 7.33 12.73
CA GLY A 240 -2.77 7.65 11.94
C GLY A 240 -3.92 6.68 12.17
N ASP A 241 -5.13 7.21 12.18
CA ASP A 241 -6.36 6.41 12.18
C ASP A 241 -6.90 6.37 10.75
N MET A 242 -7.26 5.19 10.25
CA MET A 242 -7.92 5.06 8.95
C MET A 242 -9.30 5.76 8.92
N ASN A 243 -9.94 5.88 10.08
CA ASN A 243 -11.17 6.65 10.26
C ASN A 243 -10.91 8.17 10.42
N GLY A 244 -9.64 8.56 10.55
CA GLY A 244 -9.20 9.93 10.66
C GLY A 244 -9.32 10.72 9.36
N GLU A 245 -9.10 12.03 9.46
CA GLU A 245 -9.22 12.98 8.35
C GLU A 245 -7.87 13.41 7.79
N THR A 246 -6.76 13.05 8.47
CA THR A 246 -5.44 13.65 8.26
C THR A 246 -4.41 12.68 7.67
N THR A 247 -3.93 11.69 8.43
CA THR A 247 -2.67 11.00 8.13
C THR A 247 -2.70 10.33 6.76
N PHE A 248 -3.77 9.59 6.46
CA PHE A 248 -3.86 8.83 5.21
C PHE A 248 -4.01 9.75 3.98
N ARG A 249 -4.58 10.96 4.15
CA ARG A 249 -4.60 12.00 3.10
C ARG A 249 -3.22 12.64 2.92
N GLU A 250 -2.47 12.87 4.00
CA GLU A 250 -1.08 13.35 3.90
C GLU A 250 -0.13 12.32 3.28
N ILE A 251 -0.35 11.03 3.50
CA ILE A 251 0.33 9.94 2.78
C ILE A 251 0.03 10.01 1.28
N SER A 252 -1.24 10.20 0.90
CA SER A 252 -1.65 10.43 -0.51
C SER A 252 -0.98 11.67 -1.10
N ALA A 253 -0.94 12.77 -0.35
CA ALA A 253 -0.29 14.03 -0.77
C ALA A 253 1.24 13.88 -0.89
N SER A 254 1.87 13.08 -0.03
CA SER A 254 3.30 12.76 -0.10
C SER A 254 3.65 11.92 -1.32
N ALA A 255 2.89 10.84 -1.55
CA ALA A 255 2.98 10.03 -2.76
C ALA A 255 2.81 10.87 -4.04
N LYS A 256 1.89 11.85 -4.01
CA LYS A 256 1.66 12.82 -5.09
C LYS A 256 2.82 13.81 -5.26
N ARG A 257 3.44 14.31 -4.19
CA ARG A 257 4.65 15.16 -4.25
C ARG A 257 5.83 14.43 -4.90
N LEU A 258 5.98 13.13 -4.63
CA LEU A 258 6.96 12.26 -5.27
C LEU A 258 6.56 11.78 -6.68
N ASN A 259 5.32 12.03 -7.13
CA ASN A 259 4.78 11.45 -8.37
C ASN A 259 4.93 9.91 -8.44
N VAL A 260 4.79 9.25 -7.28
CA VAL A 260 4.77 7.79 -7.13
C VAL A 260 3.35 7.38 -6.71
N PRO A 261 2.53 6.76 -7.58
CA PRO A 261 1.18 6.35 -7.21
C PRO A 261 1.22 5.26 -6.14
N ILE A 262 0.34 5.36 -5.16
CA ILE A 262 0.09 4.32 -4.17
C ILE A 262 -0.52 3.13 -4.90
N ARG A 263 0.21 2.02 -4.95
CA ARG A 263 -0.23 0.80 -5.64
C ARG A 263 -0.61 -0.33 -4.71
N LEU A 264 -0.16 -0.31 -3.47
CA LEU A 264 -0.59 -1.26 -2.45
C LEU A 264 -1.05 -0.53 -1.19
N VAL A 265 -2.22 -0.92 -0.71
CA VAL A 265 -2.80 -0.50 0.58
C VAL A 265 -3.13 -1.75 1.38
N TYR A 266 -2.40 -2.03 2.45
CA TYR A 266 -2.66 -3.16 3.35
C TYR A 266 -3.43 -2.73 4.60
N LEU A 267 -4.62 -3.30 4.80
CA LEU A 267 -5.54 -2.92 5.88
C LEU A 267 -5.66 -4.00 6.97
N SER A 268 -4.98 -5.15 6.82
CA SER A 268 -5.21 -6.35 7.64
C SER A 268 -6.72 -6.62 7.77
N ASN A 269 -7.22 -6.93 8.97
CA ASN A 269 -8.65 -7.02 9.28
C ASN A 269 -9.22 -5.76 9.96
N ALA A 270 -8.54 -4.62 9.86
CA ALA A 270 -8.94 -3.44 10.62
C ALA A 270 -10.30 -2.86 10.16
N GLU A 271 -10.69 -3.09 8.90
CA GLU A 271 -12.02 -2.75 8.35
C GLU A 271 -13.19 -3.48 9.04
N GLU A 272 -12.92 -4.51 9.85
CA GLU A 272 -13.97 -5.22 10.63
C GLU A 272 -14.47 -4.40 11.84
N TYR A 273 -13.68 -3.43 12.30
CA TYR A 273 -13.97 -2.67 13.52
C TYR A 273 -14.78 -1.39 13.27
N PHE A 274 -15.09 -1.06 12.02
CA PHE A 274 -15.87 0.12 11.65
C PHE A 274 -16.76 -0.08 10.42
N ARG A 275 -17.87 0.66 10.39
CA ARG A 275 -18.62 0.92 9.15
C ARG A 275 -17.91 2.04 8.43
N TYR A 276 -17.64 1.91 7.13
CA TYR A 276 -16.84 2.88 6.38
C TYR A 276 -17.33 4.33 6.58
N PRO A 277 -16.59 5.15 7.37
CA PRO A 277 -17.02 6.50 7.69
C PRO A 277 -16.66 7.46 6.56
N GLN A 278 -17.28 8.64 6.55
CA GLN A 278 -17.08 9.61 5.46
C GLN A 278 -15.61 10.01 5.24
N PRO A 279 -14.75 10.20 6.27
CA PRO A 279 -13.33 10.46 6.07
C PRO A 279 -12.61 9.37 5.25
N PHE A 280 -12.74 8.10 5.63
CA PHE A 280 -12.18 6.95 4.90
C PHE A 280 -12.74 6.86 3.47
N ARG A 281 -14.07 7.02 3.32
CA ARG A 281 -14.74 6.99 2.00
C ARG A 281 -14.16 8.03 1.05
N ILE A 282 -13.90 9.25 1.52
CA ILE A 282 -13.26 10.32 0.74
C ILE A 282 -11.81 9.97 0.44
N THR A 283 -11.04 9.55 1.45
CA THR A 283 -9.61 9.22 1.31
C THR A 283 -9.34 8.16 0.24
N ILE A 284 -10.18 7.13 0.14
CA ILE A 284 -10.03 6.09 -0.90
C ILE A 284 -10.45 6.61 -2.29
N GLN A 285 -11.45 7.50 -2.38
CA GLN A 285 -11.84 8.13 -3.65
C GLN A 285 -10.77 9.06 -4.22
N GLU A 286 -10.08 9.79 -3.34
CA GLU A 286 -9.08 10.81 -3.68
C GLU A 286 -7.63 10.28 -3.64
N LEU A 287 -7.44 8.98 -3.41
CA LEU A 287 -6.11 8.38 -3.28
C LEU A 287 -5.28 8.58 -4.55
N PHE A 288 -4.04 9.05 -4.41
CA PHE A 288 -3.11 9.17 -5.53
C PHE A 288 -2.65 7.79 -5.99
N THR A 289 -3.41 7.19 -6.90
CA THR A 289 -3.29 5.80 -7.35
C THR A 289 -3.61 5.67 -8.84
N ASP A 290 -3.15 4.58 -9.46
CA ASP A 290 -3.39 4.24 -10.87
C ASP A 290 -4.16 2.92 -11.01
N GLU A 291 -4.33 2.42 -12.24
CA GLU A 291 -5.07 1.19 -12.52
C GLU A 291 -4.44 -0.08 -11.91
N LYS A 292 -3.18 -0.02 -11.47
CA LYS A 292 -2.52 -1.12 -10.75
C LYS A 292 -2.78 -1.09 -9.25
N GLY A 293 -3.49 -0.09 -8.73
CA GLY A 293 -3.77 0.04 -7.31
C GLY A 293 -4.57 -1.14 -6.74
N MET A 294 -4.05 -1.80 -5.70
CA MET A 294 -4.71 -2.89 -4.97
C MET A 294 -4.79 -2.61 -3.46
N ILE A 295 -5.93 -2.97 -2.87
CA ILE A 295 -6.13 -3.13 -1.43
C ILE A 295 -5.93 -4.60 -1.08
N ILE A 296 -5.10 -4.85 -0.08
CA ILE A 296 -4.84 -6.14 0.54
C ILE A 296 -5.53 -6.13 1.91
N ARG A 297 -6.41 -7.09 2.18
CA ARG A 297 -7.11 -7.21 3.46
C ARG A 297 -7.31 -8.66 3.89
N THR A 298 -7.62 -8.84 5.16
CA THR A 298 -8.13 -10.08 5.72
C THR A 298 -9.46 -9.82 6.43
N VAL A 299 -10.26 -10.85 6.66
CA VAL A 299 -11.46 -10.78 7.52
C VAL A 299 -11.55 -12.05 8.36
N THR A 300 -12.03 -11.91 9.60
CA THR A 300 -12.33 -13.00 10.54
C THR A 300 -13.85 -13.20 10.66
N ALA A 301 -14.60 -12.11 10.76
CA ALA A 301 -16.04 -12.06 10.62
C ALA A 301 -16.42 -12.39 9.17
N GLY A 302 -16.86 -13.63 8.98
CA GLY A 302 -17.16 -14.19 7.66
C GLY A 302 -16.23 -15.28 7.19
N ALA A 303 -15.03 -15.45 7.77
CA ALA A 303 -14.07 -16.44 7.29
C ALA A 303 -14.60 -17.90 7.33
N LYS A 304 -15.52 -18.20 8.25
CA LYS A 304 -16.21 -19.51 8.30
C LYS A 304 -17.26 -19.70 7.20
N GLU A 305 -17.83 -18.62 6.65
CA GLU A 305 -18.73 -18.64 5.48
C GLU A 305 -17.93 -18.58 4.16
N PHE A 306 -16.92 -17.72 4.10
CA PHE A 306 -16.10 -17.45 2.92
C PHE A 306 -14.98 -18.51 2.70
N GLY A 307 -14.83 -19.42 3.67
CA GLY A 307 -13.69 -20.32 3.77
C GLY A 307 -12.41 -19.62 4.20
N TYR A 308 -11.46 -20.41 4.73
CA TYR A 308 -10.13 -19.97 5.13
C TYR A 308 -9.09 -20.98 4.59
N PRO A 309 -7.85 -20.55 4.34
CA PRO A 309 -6.85 -21.40 3.72
C PRO A 309 -6.31 -22.43 4.72
N GLU A 310 -5.76 -23.52 4.20
CA GLU A 310 -5.10 -24.52 5.03
C GLU A 310 -3.82 -23.96 5.66
N GLY A 311 -3.53 -24.40 6.88
CA GLY A 311 -2.38 -23.90 7.65
C GLY A 311 -2.61 -22.58 8.38
N GLU A 312 -3.81 -22.01 8.31
CA GLU A 312 -4.18 -20.81 9.08
C GLU A 312 -4.06 -21.02 10.60
N LYS A 313 -3.77 -19.94 11.34
CA LYS A 313 -3.32 -19.99 12.75
C LYS A 313 -4.42 -20.36 13.73
N PHE A 314 -5.64 -19.88 13.48
CA PHE A 314 -6.73 -19.86 14.45
C PHE A 314 -8.02 -20.49 13.92
N VAL A 315 -7.90 -21.62 13.21
CA VAL A 315 -9.02 -22.30 12.51
C VAL A 315 -10.30 -22.48 13.33
N GLU A 316 -10.16 -22.86 14.61
CA GLU A 316 -11.30 -23.07 15.51
C GLU A 316 -11.97 -21.77 15.99
N THR A 317 -11.18 -20.72 16.22
CA THR A 317 -11.64 -19.49 16.86
C THR A 317 -11.90 -18.40 15.84
N HIS A 318 -10.84 -17.79 15.32
CA HIS A 318 -10.86 -16.62 14.43
C HIS A 318 -9.96 -16.87 13.20
N PRO A 319 -10.34 -17.78 12.27
CA PRO A 319 -9.60 -17.94 11.03
C PRO A 319 -9.67 -16.67 10.17
N PHE A 320 -8.69 -16.48 9.28
CA PHE A 320 -8.69 -15.39 8.31
C PHE A 320 -9.11 -15.89 6.92
N HIS A 321 -9.99 -15.15 6.26
CA HIS A 321 -10.15 -15.16 4.82
C HIS A 321 -9.38 -13.98 4.22
N TYR A 322 -8.71 -14.20 3.09
CA TYR A 322 -7.81 -13.24 2.46
C TYR A 322 -8.50 -12.64 1.22
N ASN A 323 -8.45 -11.32 1.05
CA ASN A 323 -9.10 -10.66 -0.09
C ASN A 323 -8.23 -9.57 -0.72
N LEU A 324 -8.26 -9.52 -2.05
CA LEU A 324 -7.63 -8.48 -2.87
C LEU A 324 -8.69 -7.68 -3.65
N GLN A 325 -8.57 -6.37 -3.70
CA GLN A 325 -9.51 -5.50 -4.42
C GLN A 325 -8.76 -4.39 -5.17
N ASN A 326 -9.24 -4.00 -6.35
CA ASN A 326 -8.64 -2.86 -7.05
C ASN A 326 -9.09 -1.53 -6.38
N ILE A 327 -8.18 -0.58 -6.20
CA ILE A 327 -8.46 0.68 -5.48
C ILE A 327 -9.46 1.56 -6.25
N LYS A 328 -9.39 1.64 -7.59
CA LYS A 328 -10.39 2.38 -8.38
C LYS A 328 -11.78 1.77 -8.24
N LYS A 329 -11.87 0.44 -8.17
CA LYS A 329 -13.14 -0.26 -7.91
C LYS A 329 -13.64 -0.01 -6.49
N MET A 330 -12.76 -0.04 -5.49
CA MET A 330 -13.09 0.37 -4.12
C MET A 330 -13.58 1.83 -4.05
N ALA A 331 -13.00 2.74 -4.82
CA ALA A 331 -13.44 4.14 -4.85
C ALA A 331 -14.91 4.27 -5.31
N VAL A 332 -15.38 3.44 -6.25
CA VAL A 332 -16.81 3.42 -6.64
C VAL A 332 -17.68 2.86 -5.51
N TRP A 333 -17.25 1.81 -4.79
CA TRP A 333 -17.93 1.34 -3.57
C TRP A 333 -18.02 2.45 -2.52
N MET A 334 -16.92 3.13 -2.23
CA MET A 334 -16.87 4.24 -1.28
C MET A 334 -17.64 5.48 -1.73
N LYS A 335 -17.90 5.64 -3.02
CA LYS A 335 -18.74 6.72 -3.55
C LYS A 335 -20.22 6.35 -3.47
N ASP A 336 -20.63 5.28 -4.14
CA ASP A 336 -22.01 5.05 -4.55
C ASP A 336 -22.79 4.10 -3.62
N ALA A 337 -22.12 3.30 -2.77
CA ALA A 337 -22.80 2.38 -1.85
C ALA A 337 -23.48 3.10 -0.66
N PRO A 338 -24.62 2.59 -0.15
CA PRO A 338 -25.34 3.20 0.96
C PRO A 338 -24.51 3.23 2.25
N HIS A 339 -24.84 4.14 3.16
CA HIS A 339 -24.29 4.15 4.52
C HIS A 339 -25.37 3.68 5.52
N PRO A 340 -25.04 2.80 6.49
CA PRO A 340 -23.73 2.19 6.72
C PRO A 340 -23.40 1.06 5.74
N LEU A 341 -22.10 0.87 5.49
CA LEU A 341 -21.54 -0.26 4.76
C LEU A 341 -20.44 -0.90 5.61
N TRP A 342 -20.43 -2.23 5.70
CA TRP A 342 -19.34 -3.01 6.29
C TRP A 342 -18.54 -3.72 5.20
N VAL A 343 -17.27 -4.04 5.51
CA VAL A 343 -16.43 -4.91 4.66
C VAL A 343 -17.12 -6.25 4.38
N TYR A 344 -17.83 -6.82 5.36
CA TYR A 344 -18.57 -8.07 5.21
C TYR A 344 -19.64 -8.02 4.11
N ASP A 345 -20.37 -6.91 3.99
CA ASP A 345 -21.44 -6.76 3.00
C ASP A 345 -20.89 -6.63 1.58
N MET A 346 -19.70 -6.03 1.43
CA MET A 346 -18.94 -6.06 0.18
C MET A 346 -18.43 -7.47 -0.16
N LEU A 347 -17.87 -8.19 0.81
CA LEU A 347 -17.25 -9.51 0.55
C LEU A 347 -18.26 -10.64 0.31
N LYS A 348 -19.56 -10.43 0.55
CA LYS A 348 -20.63 -11.29 -0.01
C LYS A 348 -20.68 -11.27 -1.54
N LYS A 349 -20.05 -10.27 -2.18
CA LYS A 349 -19.97 -10.08 -3.64
C LYS A 349 -18.58 -10.41 -4.22
N ARG A 350 -17.67 -10.95 -3.41
CA ARG A 350 -16.35 -11.41 -3.85
C ARG A 350 -16.47 -12.52 -4.91
N THR A 351 -15.42 -12.69 -5.70
CA THR A 351 -15.18 -13.90 -6.50
C THR A 351 -14.11 -14.72 -5.80
N ASP A 352 -14.44 -15.95 -5.39
CA ASP A 352 -13.46 -16.87 -4.80
C ASP A 352 -12.46 -17.33 -5.87
N VAL A 353 -11.17 -17.19 -5.59
CA VAL A 353 -10.07 -17.64 -6.48
C VAL A 353 -9.60 -19.03 -6.07
N GLN A 354 -9.49 -19.26 -4.77
CA GLN A 354 -9.22 -20.55 -4.16
C GLN A 354 -9.73 -20.56 -2.71
N LYS A 355 -9.69 -21.72 -2.04
CA LYS A 355 -10.13 -21.86 -0.64
C LYS A 355 -9.45 -20.83 0.27
N GLY A 356 -10.24 -19.91 0.81
CA GLY A 356 -9.77 -18.86 1.72
C GLY A 356 -9.11 -17.64 1.08
N PHE A 357 -9.13 -17.52 -0.26
CA PHE A 357 -8.64 -16.35 -0.96
C PHE A 357 -9.57 -15.93 -2.10
N SER A 358 -9.95 -14.65 -2.11
CA SER A 358 -10.90 -14.07 -3.06
C SER A 358 -10.42 -12.74 -3.64
N VAL A 359 -11.08 -12.32 -4.71
CA VAL A 359 -10.94 -10.97 -5.28
C VAL A 359 -12.28 -10.23 -5.26
N LEU A 360 -12.24 -8.90 -5.15
CA LEU A 360 -13.37 -8.01 -5.40
C LEU A 360 -12.97 -6.92 -6.40
N HIS A 361 -12.61 -7.33 -7.62
CA HIS A 361 -12.27 -6.42 -8.72
C HIS A 361 -13.50 -5.87 -9.47
N GLN A 362 -14.71 -6.15 -8.98
CA GLN A 362 -15.96 -5.56 -9.46
C GLN A 362 -16.38 -4.38 -8.58
N ASP A 363 -16.95 -3.36 -9.21
CA ASP A 363 -17.64 -2.27 -8.54
C ASP A 363 -19.06 -2.70 -8.09
N PRO A 364 -19.80 -1.89 -7.30
CA PRO A 364 -21.08 -2.33 -6.75
C PRO A 364 -22.17 -2.54 -7.80
N TYR A 365 -22.02 -1.99 -9.01
CA TYR A 365 -22.96 -2.19 -10.12
C TYR A 365 -22.62 -3.47 -10.88
N GLU A 366 -21.33 -3.70 -11.17
CA GLU A 366 -20.84 -4.89 -11.89
C GLU A 366 -21.15 -6.21 -11.16
N CYS A 367 -21.09 -6.21 -9.82
CA CYS A 367 -21.44 -7.39 -9.01
C CYS A 367 -22.94 -7.47 -8.63
N GLY A 368 -23.78 -6.56 -9.15
CA GLY A 368 -25.21 -6.48 -8.82
C GLY A 368 -25.49 -6.28 -7.33
N PHE A 369 -24.68 -5.47 -6.63
CA PHE A 369 -24.99 -4.99 -5.28
C PHE A 369 -25.91 -3.77 -5.33
N LEU A 370 -25.68 -2.87 -6.28
CA LEU A 370 -26.59 -1.82 -6.71
C LEU A 370 -27.27 -2.21 -8.03
N PRO A 371 -28.50 -1.72 -8.30
CA PRO A 371 -29.10 -1.85 -9.62
C PRO A 371 -28.22 -1.13 -10.66
N ALA A 372 -28.03 -1.73 -11.83
CA ALA A 372 -27.23 -1.17 -12.91
C ALA A 372 -27.57 0.31 -13.17
N LYS A 373 -26.55 1.15 -13.37
CA LYS A 373 -26.78 2.56 -13.72
C LYS A 373 -27.64 2.60 -14.99
N PRO A 374 -28.71 3.44 -15.04
CA PRO A 374 -29.40 3.68 -16.29
C PRO A 374 -28.39 4.07 -17.36
N SER A 375 -28.49 3.48 -18.55
CA SER A 375 -27.74 3.97 -19.70
C SER A 375 -28.12 5.44 -19.89
N VAL A 376 -27.15 6.34 -19.74
CA VAL A 376 -27.35 7.75 -20.08
C VAL A 376 -27.64 7.79 -21.58
N PRO A 377 -28.80 8.34 -22.01
CA PRO A 377 -29.20 8.36 -23.41
C PRO A 377 -28.33 9.30 -24.26
#